data_AF-A0A497NC19-F1
#
_entry.id   AF-A0A497NC19-F1
#
_cell.length_a   1.000
_cell.length_b   1.000
_cell.length_c   1.000
_cell.angle_alpha   90.00
_cell.angle_beta   90.00
_cell.angle_gamma   90.00
#
_symmetry.space_group_name_H-M   'P 1'
#
loop_
_entity.id
_entity.type
_entity.pdbx_description
1 polymer ?
#
loop_
_entity_poly.entity_id
_entity_poly.type
_entity_poly.pdbx_seq_one_letter_code
_entity_poly.pdbx_strand_id
1 'polypeptide(L)'
;VPLISGLKGLSDWELKGLGAAMASGGMTAMFLLAEEGGRGASGGLEKVQVGREEVRDVIDGLSSADEPELVFIGCPHCSREELRLIAGLLRGRRVREDRQLWICTSRHLKDACPSLVKAIEASGALVLADMCVVVSWVERLGVRTVATNSPKAAYYLPSLSGVEVRLASLRECVELACSRG
;
A
#
# COMPACT_ATOMS: atom_id res chain seq x y z
N VAL A 1 -13.33 18.69 -6.66
CA VAL A 1 -11.92 18.33 -6.94
C VAL A 1 -11.04 19.16 -6.02
N PRO A 2 -10.39 18.57 -5.00
CA PRO A 2 -9.51 19.29 -4.09
C PRO A 2 -8.19 19.69 -4.76
N LEU A 3 -7.68 20.87 -4.36
CA LEU A 3 -6.33 21.33 -4.67
C LEU A 3 -5.42 21.02 -3.47
N ILE A 4 -4.43 20.16 -3.67
CA ILE A 4 -3.48 19.75 -2.64
C ILE A 4 -2.20 20.57 -2.80
N SER A 5 -1.74 21.15 -1.70
CA SER A 5 -0.50 21.94 -1.64
C SER A 5 0.41 21.45 -0.52
N GLY A 6 1.70 21.77 -0.60
CA GLY A 6 2.69 21.38 0.43
C GLY A 6 3.34 20.01 0.24
N LEU A 7 2.89 19.20 -0.72
CA LEU A 7 3.57 17.97 -1.13
C LEU A 7 4.59 18.27 -2.24
N LYS A 8 5.82 17.76 -2.11
CA LYS A 8 6.91 17.99 -3.07
C LYS A 8 7.62 16.69 -3.42
N GLY A 9 8.05 16.57 -4.68
CA GLY A 9 8.92 15.48 -5.13
C GLY A 9 8.28 14.09 -5.04
N LEU A 10 6.95 14.00 -5.11
CA LEU A 10 6.25 12.72 -5.10
C LEU A 10 6.55 11.95 -6.39
N SER A 11 6.91 10.69 -6.22
CA SER A 11 7.02 9.71 -7.31
C SER A 11 5.66 9.30 -7.84
N ASP A 12 5.63 8.75 -9.06
CA ASP A 12 4.39 8.27 -9.70
C ASP A 12 3.66 7.22 -8.84
N TRP A 13 4.39 6.37 -8.13
CA TRP A 13 3.77 5.35 -7.29
C TRP A 13 3.17 5.91 -6.00
N GLU A 14 3.74 6.97 -5.45
CA GLU A 14 3.16 7.70 -4.32
C GLU A 14 1.89 8.44 -4.75
N LEU A 15 1.89 9.07 -5.92
CA LEU A 15 0.70 9.70 -6.51
C LEU A 15 -0.41 8.68 -6.81
N LYS A 16 -0.03 7.52 -7.34
CA LYS A 16 -0.92 6.36 -7.54
C LYS A 16 -1.54 5.92 -6.21
N GLY A 17 -0.74 5.82 -5.15
CA GLY A 17 -1.19 5.46 -3.80
C GLY A 17 -2.16 6.50 -3.22
N LEU A 18 -1.80 7.79 -3.32
CA LEU A 18 -2.62 8.90 -2.87
C LEU A 18 -3.99 8.91 -3.57
N GLY A 19 -4.01 8.81 -4.90
CA GLY A 19 -5.26 8.75 -5.66
C GLY A 19 -6.14 7.57 -5.28
N ALA A 20 -5.53 6.39 -5.07
CA ALA A 20 -6.27 5.21 -4.64
C ALA A 20 -6.90 5.37 -3.24
N ALA A 21 -6.16 5.96 -2.30
CA ALA A 21 -6.65 6.24 -0.94
C ALA A 21 -7.77 7.27 -0.93
N MET A 22 -7.64 8.34 -1.73
CA MET A 22 -8.67 9.37 -1.88
C MET A 22 -9.96 8.82 -2.48
N ALA A 23 -9.86 7.91 -3.45
CA ALA A 23 -11.02 7.27 -4.05
C ALA A 23 -11.74 6.33 -3.07
N SER A 24 -11.00 5.55 -2.27
CA SER A 24 -11.60 4.59 -1.34
C SER A 24 -12.18 5.24 -0.08
N GLY A 25 -11.40 6.07 0.62
CA GLY A 25 -11.82 6.65 1.90
C GLY A 25 -12.67 7.92 1.75
N GLY A 26 -12.44 8.70 0.70
CA GLY A 26 -13.07 10.02 0.51
C GLY A 26 -13.98 10.13 -0.71
N MET A 27 -14.23 9.03 -1.44
CA MET A 27 -15.01 9.00 -2.70
C MET A 27 -14.56 10.07 -3.72
N THR A 28 -13.30 10.48 -3.68
CA THR A 28 -12.79 11.57 -4.49
C THR A 28 -12.12 11.03 -5.74
N ALA A 29 -12.74 11.27 -6.91
CA ALA A 29 -12.28 10.73 -8.18
C ALA A 29 -11.04 11.44 -8.77
N MET A 30 -10.77 12.68 -8.37
CA MET A 30 -9.71 13.51 -8.94
C MET A 30 -9.23 14.54 -7.93
N PHE A 31 -7.93 14.84 -7.96
CA PHE A 31 -7.29 15.93 -7.22
C PHE A 31 -6.34 16.70 -8.13
N LEU A 32 -6.02 17.93 -7.75
CA LEU A 32 -5.00 18.75 -8.40
C LEU A 32 -3.83 18.93 -7.43
N LEU A 33 -2.60 18.87 -7.94
CA LEU A 33 -1.42 19.27 -7.18
C LEU A 33 -1.10 20.72 -7.52
N ALA A 34 -0.91 21.55 -6.49
CA ALA A 34 -0.45 22.91 -6.70
C ALA A 34 0.98 22.89 -7.24
N GLU A 35 1.20 23.49 -8.42
CA GLU A 35 2.54 23.67 -8.98
C GLU A 35 3.37 24.62 -8.11
N GLU A 36 4.70 24.41 -8.09
CA GLU A 36 5.63 25.37 -7.50
C GLU A 36 5.49 26.72 -8.22
N GLY A 37 5.01 27.74 -7.50
CA GLY A 37 4.78 29.09 -8.05
C GLY A 37 3.32 29.52 -8.17
N GLY A 38 2.36 28.72 -7.72
CA GLY A 38 1.02 29.21 -7.36
C GLY A 38 0.12 29.60 -8.54
N ARG A 39 0.33 29.05 -9.74
CA ARG A 39 -0.54 29.29 -10.90
C ARG A 39 -1.77 28.38 -10.87
N GLY A 40 -2.58 28.51 -9.83
CA GLY A 40 -3.87 27.84 -9.71
C GLY A 40 -4.76 28.65 -8.76
N ALA A 41 -5.82 29.26 -9.28
CA ALA A 41 -6.69 30.20 -8.59
C ALA A 41 -7.12 29.72 -7.19
N SER A 42 -6.53 30.29 -6.14
CA SER A 42 -6.76 29.90 -4.74
C SER A 42 -7.55 30.95 -3.94
N GLY A 43 -8.17 31.92 -4.61
CA GLY A 43 -9.01 32.92 -3.95
C GLY A 43 -10.36 32.32 -3.56
N GLY A 44 -10.68 32.31 -2.27
CA GLY A 44 -12.02 31.96 -1.77
C GLY A 44 -12.34 30.46 -1.63
N LEU A 45 -11.36 29.56 -1.75
CA LEU A 45 -11.56 28.14 -1.45
C LEU A 45 -11.55 27.88 0.06
N GLU A 46 -12.37 26.95 0.51
CA GLU A 46 -12.26 26.36 1.85
C GLU A 46 -10.88 25.71 2.01
N LYS A 47 -10.26 25.92 3.18
CA LYS A 47 -8.93 25.42 3.49
C LYS A 47 -9.00 24.47 4.66
N VAL A 48 -8.49 23.26 4.46
CA VAL A 48 -8.27 22.27 5.50
C VAL A 48 -6.77 22.07 5.62
N GLN A 49 -6.24 22.13 6.85
CA GLN A 49 -4.86 21.75 7.13
C GLN A 49 -4.83 20.28 7.53
N VAL A 50 -3.90 19.53 6.94
CA VAL A 50 -3.66 18.12 7.27
C VAL A 50 -2.23 18.03 7.77
N GLY A 51 -2.08 17.72 9.05
CA GLY A 51 -0.82 17.51 9.73
C GLY A 51 -0.51 16.03 9.93
N ARG A 52 0.53 15.76 10.72
CA ARG A 52 0.95 14.40 11.05
C ARG A 52 -0.03 13.69 12.00
N GLU A 53 -0.75 14.46 12.81
CA GLU A 53 -1.74 13.95 13.75
C GLU A 53 -2.92 13.35 13.00
N GLU A 54 -3.51 14.09 12.06
CA GLU A 54 -4.62 13.59 11.24
C GLU A 54 -4.24 12.35 10.42
N VAL A 55 -2.99 12.30 9.92
CA VAL A 55 -2.47 11.11 9.22
C VAL A 55 -2.36 9.92 10.17
N ARG A 56 -1.91 10.14 11.41
CA ARG A 56 -1.80 9.07 12.41
C ARG A 56 -3.18 8.57 12.81
N ASP A 57 -4.13 9.47 13.07
CA ASP A 57 -5.50 9.10 13.44
C ASP A 57 -6.16 8.24 12.36
N VAL A 58 -5.90 8.51 11.08
CA VAL A 58 -6.36 7.67 9.98
C VAL A 58 -5.66 6.31 9.96
N ILE A 59 -4.35 6.26 10.22
CA ILE A 59 -3.61 4.99 10.29
C ILE A 59 -4.13 4.12 11.44
N ASP A 60 -4.32 4.71 12.61
CA ASP A 60 -4.81 4.05 13.80
C ASP A 60 -6.27 3.63 13.62
N GLY A 61 -7.13 4.47 13.02
CA GLY A 61 -8.52 4.14 12.73
C GLY A 61 -8.72 3.08 11.64
N LEU A 62 -7.74 2.89 10.76
CA LEU A 62 -7.73 1.82 9.75
C LEU A 62 -7.03 0.55 10.22
N SER A 63 -6.44 0.57 11.43
CA SER A 63 -5.72 -0.55 12.00
C SER A 63 -6.50 -1.13 13.18
N SER A 64 -6.64 -2.45 13.20
CA SER A 64 -7.43 -3.16 14.21
C SER A 64 -6.70 -4.37 14.81
N ALA A 65 -5.50 -4.69 14.31
CA ALA A 65 -4.64 -5.72 14.88
C ALA A 65 -3.16 -5.44 14.60
N ASP A 66 -2.28 -6.02 15.42
CA ASP A 66 -0.84 -5.82 15.33
C ASP A 66 -0.08 -6.91 14.57
N GLU A 67 -0.49 -8.17 14.72
CA GLU A 67 0.25 -9.35 14.24
C GLU A 67 -0.46 -10.02 13.05
N PRO A 68 0.04 -9.82 11.80
CA PRO A 68 -0.58 -10.37 10.60
C PRO A 68 -0.17 -11.81 10.28
N GLU A 69 -1.07 -12.68 9.84
CA GLU A 69 -0.66 -13.93 9.17
C GLU A 69 -0.25 -13.69 7.71
N LEU A 70 -0.80 -12.64 7.08
CA LEU A 70 -0.51 -12.24 5.71
C LEU A 70 -0.05 -10.78 5.66
N VAL A 71 1.08 -10.53 5.02
CA VAL A 71 1.48 -9.19 4.57
C VAL A 71 1.16 -9.06 3.08
N PHE A 72 0.38 -8.06 2.72
CA PHE A 72 -0.01 -7.79 1.34
C PHE A 72 0.46 -6.40 0.88
N ILE A 73 1.18 -6.37 -0.24
CA ILE A 73 1.66 -5.14 -0.90
C ILE A 73 1.17 -5.14 -2.35
N GLY A 74 0.67 -4.00 -2.84
CA GLY A 74 0.23 -3.85 -4.23
C GLY A 74 -1.28 -3.68 -4.41
N CYS A 75 -1.89 -2.78 -3.65
CA CYS A 75 -3.24 -2.27 -3.91
C CYS A 75 -3.21 -0.73 -3.96
N PRO A 76 -3.06 -0.08 -5.13
CA PRO A 76 -3.02 -0.65 -6.48
C PRO A 76 -1.73 -1.45 -6.77
N HIS A 77 -1.75 -2.27 -7.82
CA HIS A 77 -0.64 -3.11 -8.26
C HIS A 77 0.71 -2.35 -8.27
N CYS A 78 1.76 -3.03 -7.80
CA CYS A 78 3.11 -2.49 -7.73
C CYS A 78 3.63 -2.11 -9.12
N SER A 79 4.18 -0.92 -9.22
CA SER A 79 5.01 -0.45 -10.33
C SER A 79 6.39 -1.11 -10.31
N ARG A 80 7.16 -0.91 -11.38
CA ARG A 80 8.56 -1.36 -11.46
C ARG A 80 9.43 -0.75 -10.34
N GLU A 81 9.16 0.49 -9.96
CA GLU A 81 9.91 1.18 -8.90
C GLU A 81 9.62 0.53 -7.54
N GLU A 82 8.35 0.29 -7.22
CA GLU A 82 7.96 -0.43 -6.00
C GLU A 82 8.58 -1.83 -5.95
N LEU A 83 8.55 -2.59 -7.05
CA LEU A 83 9.21 -3.90 -7.10
C LEU A 83 10.72 -3.80 -6.81
N ARG A 84 11.40 -2.77 -7.33
CA ARG A 84 12.82 -2.53 -7.05
C ARG A 84 13.07 -2.21 -5.59
N LEU A 85 12.24 -1.35 -4.99
CA LEU A 85 12.33 -1.00 -3.57
C LEU A 85 12.12 -2.23 -2.68
N ILE A 86 11.09 -3.03 -2.97
CA ILE A 86 10.76 -4.26 -2.23
C ILE A 86 11.90 -5.28 -2.35
N ALA A 87 12.44 -5.51 -3.56
CA ALA A 87 13.59 -6.39 -3.76
C ALA A 87 14.81 -5.94 -2.93
N GLY A 88 15.03 -4.62 -2.84
CA GLY A 88 16.09 -4.04 -2.02
C GLY A 88 15.90 -4.28 -0.51
N LEU A 89 14.67 -4.12 -0.01
CA LEU A 89 14.31 -4.35 1.39
C LEU A 89 14.38 -5.84 1.78
N LEU A 90 14.07 -6.74 0.85
CA LEU A 90 14.10 -8.19 1.06
C LEU A 90 15.49 -8.82 0.89
N ARG A 91 16.48 -8.06 0.40
CA ARG A 91 17.82 -8.60 0.12
C ARG A 91 18.47 -9.17 1.39
N GLY A 92 18.84 -10.45 1.32
CA GLY A 92 19.45 -11.17 2.44
C GLY A 92 18.46 -11.57 3.55
N ARG A 93 17.15 -11.38 3.33
CA ARG A 93 16.11 -11.69 4.30
C ARG A 93 15.31 -12.92 3.88
N ARG A 94 14.53 -13.46 4.82
CA ARG A 94 13.58 -14.56 4.60
C ARG A 94 12.25 -14.19 5.23
N VAL A 95 11.16 -14.47 4.52
CA VAL A 95 9.81 -14.45 5.08
C VAL A 95 9.72 -15.56 6.12
N ARG A 96 9.08 -15.27 7.26
CA ARG A 96 8.91 -16.25 8.33
C ARG A 96 8.00 -17.39 7.89
N GLU A 97 8.22 -18.57 8.46
CA GLU A 97 7.42 -19.78 8.13
C GLU A 97 5.95 -19.65 8.56
N ASP A 98 5.66 -18.85 9.59
CA ASP A 98 4.31 -18.56 10.08
C ASP A 98 3.65 -17.36 9.40
N ARG A 99 4.28 -16.81 8.35
CA ARG A 99 3.82 -15.60 7.64
C ARG A 99 3.78 -15.83 6.15
N GLN A 100 2.88 -15.13 5.48
CA GLN A 100 2.88 -14.99 4.03
C GLN A 100 3.22 -13.56 3.65
N LEU A 101 3.99 -13.37 2.57
CA LEU A 101 4.21 -12.06 1.96
C LEU A 101 3.79 -12.11 0.49
N TRP A 102 2.69 -11.45 0.17
CA TRP A 102 2.16 -11.37 -1.19
C TRP A 102 2.42 -9.98 -1.76
N ILE A 103 3.03 -9.95 -2.94
CA ILE A 103 3.31 -8.73 -3.69
C ILE A 103 2.57 -8.83 -5.02
N CYS A 104 1.60 -7.96 -5.24
CA CYS A 104 0.82 -7.96 -6.46
C CYS A 104 1.28 -6.90 -7.45
N THR A 105 1.51 -7.31 -8.70
CA THR A 105 1.87 -6.44 -9.83
C THR A 105 1.06 -6.82 -11.07
N SER A 106 1.25 -6.13 -12.19
CA SER A 106 0.61 -6.52 -13.45
C SER A 106 1.35 -7.68 -14.12
N ARG A 107 0.64 -8.51 -14.91
CA ARG A 107 1.28 -9.54 -15.76
C ARG A 107 2.41 -8.95 -16.61
N HIS A 108 2.16 -7.80 -17.24
CA HIS A 108 3.17 -7.10 -18.05
C HIS A 108 4.46 -6.81 -17.27
N LEU A 109 4.36 -6.29 -16.04
CA LEU A 109 5.55 -5.98 -15.24
C LEU A 109 6.22 -7.23 -14.67
N LYS A 110 5.44 -8.25 -14.29
CA LYS A 110 5.98 -9.54 -13.85
C LYS A 110 6.85 -10.16 -14.96
N ASP A 111 6.37 -10.14 -16.20
CA ASP A 111 7.09 -10.69 -17.36
C ASP A 111 8.27 -9.81 -17.81
N ALA A 112 8.12 -8.48 -17.72
CA ALA A 112 9.16 -7.53 -18.11
C ALA A 112 10.30 -7.40 -17.09
N CYS A 113 10.08 -7.79 -15.83
CA CYS A 113 11.06 -7.64 -14.73
C CYS A 113 11.42 -8.96 -14.04
N PRO A 114 11.80 -10.04 -14.76
CA PRO A 114 11.97 -11.37 -14.20
C PRO A 114 13.09 -11.44 -13.14
N SER A 115 14.11 -10.58 -13.24
CA SER A 115 15.18 -10.50 -12.24
C SER A 115 14.72 -9.91 -10.91
N LEU A 116 13.85 -8.90 -10.93
CA LEU A 116 13.25 -8.34 -9.71
C LEU A 116 12.30 -9.34 -9.07
N VAL A 117 11.47 -10.01 -9.89
CA VAL A 117 10.55 -11.06 -9.43
C VAL A 117 11.32 -12.17 -8.72
N LYS A 118 12.36 -12.72 -9.36
CA LYS A 118 13.21 -13.76 -8.77
C LYS A 118 13.90 -13.29 -7.49
N ALA A 119 14.37 -12.04 -7.43
CA ALA A 119 15.01 -11.49 -6.24
C ALA A 119 14.04 -11.38 -5.06
N ILE A 120 12.78 -11.03 -5.32
CA ILE A 120 11.72 -10.99 -4.32
C ILE A 120 11.36 -12.42 -3.87
N GLU A 121 11.11 -13.32 -4.81
CA GLU A 121 10.71 -14.71 -4.53
C GLU A 121 11.82 -15.50 -3.80
N ALA A 122 13.08 -15.13 -3.99
CA ALA A 122 14.21 -15.70 -3.23
C ALA A 122 14.11 -15.48 -1.71
N SER A 123 13.28 -14.55 -1.24
CA SER A 123 12.99 -14.36 0.19
C SER A 123 11.90 -15.28 0.72
N GLY A 124 11.15 -15.98 -0.14
CA GLY A 124 9.94 -16.73 0.21
C GLY A 124 8.64 -15.95 -0.03
N ALA A 125 8.74 -14.69 -0.47
CA ALA A 125 7.57 -13.91 -0.89
C ALA A 125 6.97 -14.44 -2.21
N LEU A 126 5.66 -14.22 -2.40
CA LEU A 126 4.96 -14.56 -3.63
C LEU A 126 4.71 -13.31 -4.47
N VAL A 127 5.14 -13.32 -5.74
CA VAL A 127 4.80 -12.26 -6.70
C VAL A 127 3.61 -12.70 -7.54
N LEU A 128 2.45 -12.12 -7.26
CA LEU A 128 1.18 -12.44 -7.91
C LEU A 128 0.87 -11.43 -9.01
N ALA A 129 0.24 -11.88 -10.09
CA ALA A 129 -0.15 -11.02 -11.19
C ALA A 129 -1.68 -10.87 -11.27
N ASP A 130 -2.15 -9.65 -11.48
CA ASP A 130 -3.56 -9.31 -11.78
C ASP A 130 -4.57 -9.83 -10.75
N MET A 131 -4.15 -9.97 -9.49
CA MET A 131 -5.00 -10.35 -8.37
C MET A 131 -5.34 -9.12 -7.52
N CYS A 132 -6.53 -9.05 -6.95
CA CYS A 132 -6.89 -8.02 -5.98
C CYS A 132 -7.20 -8.69 -4.63
N VAL A 133 -6.40 -8.37 -3.60
CA VAL A 133 -6.51 -9.05 -2.30
C VAL A 133 -7.90 -8.90 -1.68
N VAL A 134 -8.52 -7.74 -1.91
CA VAL A 134 -9.83 -7.35 -1.39
C VAL A 134 -10.95 -8.31 -1.82
N VAL A 135 -10.77 -9.03 -2.93
CA VAL A 135 -11.77 -9.98 -3.46
C VAL A 135 -11.20 -11.40 -3.59
N SER A 136 -10.10 -11.67 -2.89
CA SER A 136 -9.40 -12.96 -2.94
C SER A 136 -9.83 -13.96 -1.86
N TRP A 137 -10.80 -13.58 -1.02
CA TRP A 137 -11.39 -14.43 0.03
C TRP A 137 -10.33 -15.02 0.97
N VAL A 138 -9.39 -14.18 1.42
CA VAL A 138 -8.25 -14.60 2.26
C VAL A 138 -8.69 -15.26 3.56
N GLU A 139 -9.87 -14.93 4.07
CA GLU A 139 -10.47 -15.57 5.24
C GLU A 139 -10.73 -17.07 5.04
N ARG A 140 -11.04 -17.49 3.80
CA ARG A 140 -11.20 -18.92 3.46
C ARG A 140 -9.87 -19.66 3.40
N LEU A 141 -8.76 -18.93 3.37
CA LEU A 141 -7.40 -19.46 3.46
C LEU A 141 -6.89 -19.49 4.91
N GLY A 142 -7.76 -19.19 5.89
CA GLY A 142 -7.40 -19.15 7.31
C GLY A 142 -6.65 -17.89 7.75
N VAL A 143 -6.57 -16.87 6.89
CA VAL A 143 -5.99 -15.57 7.25
C VAL A 143 -7.00 -14.79 8.08
N ARG A 144 -6.62 -14.33 9.27
CA ARG A 144 -7.47 -13.52 10.14
C ARG A 144 -7.00 -12.07 10.20
N THR A 145 -5.71 -11.84 10.05
CA THR A 145 -5.09 -10.51 10.10
C THR A 145 -4.19 -10.28 8.89
N VAL A 146 -4.39 -9.13 8.23
CA VAL A 146 -3.59 -8.70 7.07
C VAL A 146 -2.85 -7.40 7.37
N ALA A 147 -1.53 -7.36 7.16
CA ALA A 147 -0.80 -6.08 7.14
C ALA A 147 -0.63 -5.59 5.71
N THR A 148 -0.77 -4.28 5.49
CA THR A 148 -0.63 -3.69 4.15
C THR A 148 -0.11 -2.27 4.20
N ASN A 149 0.58 -1.85 3.14
CA ASN A 149 0.98 -0.45 2.94
C ASN A 149 -0.04 0.37 2.15
N SER A 150 -1.23 -0.20 1.93
CA SER A 150 -2.28 0.40 1.14
C SER A 150 -3.46 0.82 2.01
N PRO A 151 -3.74 2.13 2.12
CA PRO A 151 -4.97 2.59 2.76
C PRO A 151 -6.23 2.06 2.07
N LYS A 152 -6.17 1.84 0.74
CA LYS A 152 -7.29 1.25 -0.02
C LYS A 152 -7.56 -0.19 0.40
N ALA A 153 -6.53 -1.02 0.51
CA ALA A 153 -6.71 -2.39 0.98
C ALA A 153 -7.18 -2.38 2.44
N ALA A 154 -6.60 -1.54 3.28
CA ALA A 154 -6.99 -1.45 4.68
C ALA A 154 -8.44 -1.01 4.89
N TYR A 155 -8.94 -0.12 4.03
CA TYR A 155 -10.34 0.30 4.05
C TYR A 155 -11.32 -0.82 3.71
N TYR A 156 -11.01 -1.65 2.70
CA TYR A 156 -11.96 -2.63 2.17
C TYR A 156 -11.86 -4.03 2.80
N LEU A 157 -10.67 -4.46 3.23
CA LEU A 157 -10.46 -5.82 3.73
C LEU A 157 -11.36 -6.18 4.94
N PRO A 158 -11.56 -5.32 5.95
CA PRO A 158 -12.44 -5.65 7.07
C PRO A 158 -13.89 -5.84 6.65
N SER A 159 -14.39 -4.97 5.76
CA SER A 159 -15.80 -5.00 5.35
C SER A 159 -16.12 -6.07 4.31
N LEU A 160 -15.17 -6.43 3.44
CA LEU A 160 -15.39 -7.37 2.34
C LEU A 160 -14.84 -8.79 2.58
N SER A 161 -13.81 -8.93 3.41
CA SER A 161 -13.21 -10.23 3.75
C SER A 161 -13.33 -10.58 5.23
N GLY A 162 -13.81 -9.67 6.09
CA GLY A 162 -13.99 -9.95 7.52
C GLY A 162 -12.69 -10.18 8.29
N VAL A 163 -11.56 -9.68 7.77
CA VAL A 163 -10.24 -9.79 8.39
C VAL A 163 -9.86 -8.51 9.12
N GLU A 164 -9.10 -8.65 10.19
CA GLU A 164 -8.45 -7.53 10.87
C GLU A 164 -7.30 -7.00 10.02
N VAL A 165 -6.99 -5.71 10.15
CA VAL A 165 -5.94 -5.08 9.34
C VAL A 165 -4.91 -4.34 10.18
N ARG A 166 -3.67 -4.34 9.71
CA ARG A 166 -2.63 -3.38 10.10
C ARG A 166 -2.22 -2.52 8.91
N LEU A 167 -2.49 -1.22 8.95
CA LEU A 167 -1.93 -0.28 7.98
C LEU A 167 -0.53 0.14 8.45
N ALA A 168 0.49 -0.11 7.63
CA ALA A 168 1.88 0.17 7.99
C ALA A 168 2.68 0.72 6.80
N SER A 169 3.84 1.32 7.04
CA SER A 169 4.71 1.70 5.92
C SER A 169 5.24 0.49 5.16
N LEU A 170 5.72 0.70 3.93
CA LEU A 170 6.34 -0.38 3.13
C LEU A 170 7.47 -1.09 3.90
N ARG A 171 8.29 -0.34 4.64
CA ARG A 171 9.39 -0.90 5.42
C ARG A 171 8.85 -1.75 6.56
N GLU A 172 7.88 -1.24 7.31
CA GLU A 172 7.23 -1.98 8.41
C GLU A 172 6.54 -3.25 7.91
N CYS A 173 5.89 -3.23 6.74
CA CYS A 173 5.34 -4.46 6.14
C CYS A 173 6.43 -5.52 5.93
N VAL A 174 7.61 -5.13 5.41
CA VAL A 174 8.72 -6.06 5.21
C VAL A 174 9.34 -6.49 6.55
N GLU A 175 9.33 -5.64 7.58
CA GLU A 175 9.71 -6.05 8.95
C GLU A 175 8.73 -7.07 9.53
N LEU A 176 7.43 -6.81 9.46
CA LEU A 176 6.38 -7.74 9.93
C LEU A 176 6.44 -9.10 9.22
N ALA A 177 6.88 -9.14 7.96
CA ALA A 177 7.02 -10.37 7.20
C ALA A 177 8.28 -11.18 7.56
N CYS A 178 9.38 -10.51 7.94
CA CYS A 178 10.71 -11.13 8.02
C CYS A 178 11.33 -11.17 9.42
N SER A 179 10.97 -10.25 10.31
CA SER A 179 11.63 -10.07 11.60
C SER A 179 10.94 -10.91 12.68
N ARG A 180 11.75 -11.57 13.51
CA ARG A 180 11.27 -12.17 14.76
C ARG A 180 11.12 -11.01 15.75
N GLY A 181 9.91 -10.83 16.28
CA GLY A 181 9.67 -9.93 17.41
C GLY A 181 10.51 -10.30 18.62
#